data_AF-A0A5E4QG25-F1
#
_entry.id   AF-A0A5E4QG25-F1
#
_cell.length_a   1.000
_cell.length_b   1.000
_cell.length_c   1.000
_cell.angle_alpha   90.00
_cell.angle_beta   90.00
_cell.angle_gamma   90.00
#
_symmetry.space_group_name_H-M   'P 1'
#
loop_
_entity.id
_entity.type
_entity.pdbx_description
1 polymer ?
#
loop_
_entity_poly.entity_id
_entity_poly.type
_entity_poly.pdbx_seq_one_letter_code
_entity_poly.pdbx_strand_id
1 'polypeptide(L)'
;MELPRDEDSICKICKDMVTQARDQLQSNETQSATMRLHESCSNCHKTIGILRKRFEETSYEDFLVSLLQICRNVGSLSDSCSMLVFKYYENIVEALKKDFTPGDVCHINGQCSLLQHSHDLYVYPEDQQAELKATDDVPCEFCEQVVNHMRDTLVANTSEVEFHKVLTEQYHSTVYYYLVSELKADKICRLIGICGDRVVVPVAPLLPRELAVKAVTLPNKLIGQDEANSYIKPE
;
A
#
# COMPACT_ATOMS: atom_id res chain seq x y z
N MET A 1 28.27 53.58 13.29
CA MET A 1 27.25 53.66 14.34
C MET A 1 26.86 52.22 14.65
N GLU A 2 27.39 51.66 15.74
CA GLU A 2 27.01 50.33 16.21
C GLU A 2 25.76 50.48 17.09
N LEU A 3 24.72 49.69 16.80
CA LEU A 3 23.53 49.65 17.64
C LEU A 3 23.85 48.90 18.94
N PRO A 4 23.33 49.34 20.09
CA PRO A 4 23.54 48.64 21.36
C PRO A 4 22.94 47.23 21.33
N ARG A 5 23.62 46.29 21.98
CA ARG A 5 23.15 44.90 22.09
C ARG A 5 21.86 44.84 22.91
N ASP A 6 20.83 44.23 22.33
CA ASP A 6 19.57 43.96 23.01
C ASP A 6 19.71 42.73 23.93
N GLU A 7 19.43 42.91 25.21
CA GLU A 7 19.55 41.94 26.30
C GLU A 7 18.19 41.72 27.00
N ASP A 8 17.10 42.16 26.38
CA ASP A 8 15.76 42.02 26.93
C ASP A 8 15.34 40.54 27.06
N SER A 9 14.24 40.33 27.80
CA SER A 9 13.73 38.98 28.05
C SER A 9 13.27 38.28 26.77
N ILE A 10 12.81 39.03 25.77
CA ILE A 10 12.32 38.48 24.49
C ILE A 10 13.51 37.96 23.68
N CYS A 11 14.60 38.72 23.59
CA CYS A 11 15.85 38.37 22.94
C CYS A 11 16.46 37.12 23.57
N LYS A 12 16.40 36.97 24.91
CA LYS A 12 16.85 35.75 25.59
C LYS A 12 16.00 34.54 25.25
N ILE A 13 14.67 34.65 25.32
CA ILE A 13 13.76 33.56 24.94
C ILE A 13 13.98 33.14 23.49
N CYS A 14 14.11 34.09 22.56
CA CYS A 14 14.40 33.80 21.16
C CYS A 14 15.75 33.09 20.98
N LYS A 15 16.80 33.53 21.68
CA LYS A 15 18.12 32.86 21.66
C LYS A 15 18.02 31.43 22.19
N ASP A 16 17.28 31.21 23.27
CA ASP A 16 17.10 29.89 23.87
C ASP A 16 16.32 28.95 22.94
N MET A 17 15.22 29.43 22.36
CA MET A 17 14.42 28.67 21.37
C MET A 17 15.26 28.27 20.15
N VAL A 18 16.02 29.21 19.59
CA VAL A 18 16.88 28.94 18.42
C VAL A 18 18.02 27.99 18.78
N THR A 19 18.57 28.09 19.99
CA THR A 19 19.62 27.19 20.48
C THR A 19 19.07 25.78 20.67
N GLN A 20 17.92 25.64 21.31
CA GLN A 20 17.25 24.34 21.48
C GLN A 20 16.90 23.69 20.14
N ALA A 21 16.39 24.45 19.18
CA ALA A 21 16.11 23.95 17.84
C ALA A 21 17.39 23.49 17.12
N ARG A 22 18.49 24.23 17.25
CA ARG A 22 19.80 23.83 16.70
C ARG A 22 20.29 22.54 17.34
N ASP A 23 20.23 22.43 18.66
CA ASP A 23 20.71 21.27 19.40
C ASP A 23 19.91 20.02 19.04
N GLN A 24 18.58 20.15 18.89
CA GLN A 24 17.73 19.07 18.40
C GLN A 24 18.10 18.66 16.98
N LEU A 25 18.30 19.60 16.06
CA LEU A 25 18.69 19.29 14.68
C LEU A 25 20.08 18.64 14.58
N GLN A 26 20.99 18.95 15.50
CA GLN A 26 22.34 18.37 15.57
C GLN A 26 22.43 17.12 16.44
N SER A 27 21.34 16.71 17.08
CA SER A 27 21.34 15.52 17.92
C SER A 27 21.55 14.24 17.09
N ASN A 28 22.19 13.25 17.71
CA ASN A 28 22.36 11.93 17.11
C ASN A 28 21.01 11.25 16.81
N GLU A 29 19.97 11.56 17.59
CA GLU A 29 18.61 11.06 17.40
C GLU A 29 18.02 11.56 16.08
N THR A 30 18.07 12.87 15.83
CA THR A 30 17.62 13.47 14.57
C THR A 30 18.42 12.95 13.38
N GLN A 31 19.74 12.75 13.55
CA GLN A 31 20.59 12.19 12.50
C GLN A 31 20.20 10.74 12.17
N SER A 32 19.97 9.89 13.19
CA SER A 32 19.54 8.50 13.01
C SER A 32 18.14 8.42 12.39
N ALA A 33 17.20 9.24 12.84
CA ALA A 33 15.87 9.33 12.26
C ALA A 33 15.92 9.74 10.78
N THR A 34 16.79 10.69 10.42
CA THR A 34 16.99 11.10 9.03
C THR A 34 17.56 9.97 8.17
N MET A 35 18.51 9.17 8.70
CA MET A 35 19.04 8.01 7.98
C MET A 35 17.97 6.94 7.75
N ARG A 36 17.17 6.63 8.77
CA ARG A 36 16.06 5.66 8.66
C ARG A 36 15.01 6.12 7.65
N LEU A 37 14.66 7.40 7.64
CA LEU A 37 13.76 7.95 6.64
C LEU A 37 14.35 7.81 5.24
N HIS A 38 15.62 8.17 5.06
CA HIS A 38 16.27 8.06 3.76
C HIS A 38 16.27 6.61 3.23
N GLU A 39 16.52 5.64 4.11
CA GLU A 39 16.44 4.22 3.78
C GLU A 39 15.00 3.79 3.42
N SER A 40 14.02 4.13 4.26
CA SER A 40 12.60 3.85 4.02
C SER A 40 12.12 4.45 2.70
N CYS A 41 12.48 5.70 2.42
CA CYS A 41 12.17 6.40 1.18
C CYS A 41 12.80 5.68 -0.02
N SER A 42 14.09 5.33 0.07
CA SER A 42 14.79 4.60 -0.99
C SER A 42 14.16 3.24 -1.29
N ASN A 43 13.79 2.51 -0.24
CA ASN A 43 13.15 1.20 -0.37
C ASN A 43 11.75 1.32 -0.98
N CYS A 44 10.94 2.29 -0.54
CA CYS A 44 9.66 2.58 -1.16
C CYS A 44 9.84 2.89 -2.65
N HIS A 45 10.79 3.76 -3.00
CA HIS A 45 11.03 4.15 -4.39
C HIS A 45 11.35 2.93 -5.28
N LYS A 46 12.18 2.00 -4.78
CA LYS A 46 12.50 0.76 -5.49
C LYS A 46 11.25 -0.10 -5.67
N THR A 47 10.49 -0.32 -4.60
CA THR A 47 9.28 -1.15 -4.63
C THR A 47 8.23 -0.58 -5.59
N ILE A 48 7.93 0.72 -5.51
CA ILE A 48 6.98 1.37 -6.41
C ILE A 48 7.50 1.39 -7.84
N GLY A 49 8.81 1.56 -8.06
CA GLY A 49 9.42 1.43 -9.38
C GLY A 49 9.18 0.05 -10.02
N ILE A 50 9.34 -1.02 -9.25
CA ILE A 50 9.06 -2.40 -9.69
C ILE A 50 7.57 -2.57 -10.02
N LEU A 51 6.68 -2.10 -9.14
CA LEU A 51 5.24 -2.21 -9.34
C LEU A 51 4.77 -1.41 -10.56
N ARG A 52 5.32 -0.21 -10.77
CA ARG A 52 5.03 0.63 -11.93
C ARG A 52 5.43 -0.07 -13.22
N LYS A 53 6.63 -0.67 -13.26
CA LYS A 53 7.07 -1.44 -14.42
C LYS A 53 6.13 -2.61 -14.72
N ARG A 54 5.74 -3.37 -13.70
CA ARG A 54 4.76 -4.47 -13.88
C ARG A 54 3.41 -3.96 -14.40
N PHE A 55 2.94 -2.83 -13.88
CA PHE A 55 1.70 -2.20 -14.35
C PHE A 55 1.79 -1.78 -15.82
N GLU A 56 2.91 -1.17 -16.24
CA GLU A 56 3.15 -0.79 -17.65
C GLU A 56 3.22 -2.00 -18.58
N GLU A 57 3.70 -3.15 -18.10
CA GLU A 57 3.79 -4.42 -18.83
C GLU A 57 2.48 -5.24 -18.79
N THR A 58 1.50 -4.86 -17.96
CA THR A 58 0.23 -5.60 -17.81
C THR A 58 -0.67 -5.37 -19.04
N SER A 59 -1.24 -6.45 -19.57
CA SER A 59 -2.14 -6.36 -20.72
C SER A 59 -3.47 -5.69 -20.34
N TYR A 60 -4.14 -5.11 -21.34
CA TYR A 60 -5.49 -4.54 -21.17
C TYR A 60 -6.46 -5.56 -20.57
N GLU A 61 -6.46 -6.79 -21.10
CA GLU A 61 -7.39 -7.84 -20.68
C GLU A 61 -7.14 -8.26 -19.22
N ASP A 62 -5.87 -8.46 -18.84
CA ASP A 62 -5.50 -8.86 -17.49
C ASP A 62 -5.81 -7.76 -16.45
N PHE A 63 -5.55 -6.50 -16.79
CA PHE A 63 -5.83 -5.38 -15.91
C PHE A 63 -7.34 -5.17 -15.73
N LEU A 64 -8.11 -5.23 -16.82
CA LEU A 64 -9.57 -5.15 -16.78
C LEU A 64 -10.17 -6.27 -15.94
N VAL A 65 -9.72 -7.51 -16.14
CA VAL A 65 -10.14 -8.66 -15.32
C VAL A 65 -9.84 -8.41 -13.84
N SER A 66 -8.67 -7.86 -13.51
CA SER A 66 -8.29 -7.52 -12.14
C SER A 66 -9.24 -6.47 -11.52
N LEU A 67 -9.60 -5.42 -12.26
CA LEU A 67 -10.58 -4.43 -11.79
C LEU A 67 -11.98 -5.04 -11.58
N LEU A 68 -12.40 -5.94 -12.46
CA LEU A 68 -13.69 -6.61 -12.33
C LEU A 68 -13.72 -7.62 -11.16
N GLN A 69 -12.59 -8.23 -10.81
CA GLN A 69 -12.45 -9.03 -9.60
C GLN A 69 -12.64 -8.17 -8.33
N ILE A 70 -12.20 -6.91 -8.34
CA ILE A 70 -12.47 -5.97 -7.25
C ILE A 70 -13.97 -5.68 -7.17
N CYS A 71 -14.61 -5.39 -8.32
CA CYS A 71 -16.05 -5.11 -8.36
C CYS A 71 -16.91 -6.24 -7.82
N ARG A 72 -16.49 -7.50 -8.03
CA ARG A 72 -17.21 -8.65 -7.48
C ARG A 72 -17.35 -8.62 -5.96
N ASN A 73 -16.42 -7.99 -5.25
CA ASN A 73 -16.39 -7.98 -3.79
C ASN A 73 -17.11 -6.76 -3.17
N VAL A 74 -17.65 -5.83 -3.97
CA VAL A 74 -18.38 -4.66 -3.47
C VAL A 74 -19.87 -4.94 -3.18
N GLY A 75 -20.22 -6.22 -3.02
CA GLY A 75 -21.56 -6.67 -2.61
C GLY A 75 -22.65 -6.30 -3.63
N SER A 76 -23.70 -5.63 -3.16
CA SER A 76 -24.84 -5.22 -4.00
C SER A 76 -24.48 -4.20 -5.09
N LEU A 77 -23.27 -3.61 -5.02
CA LEU A 77 -22.79 -2.62 -5.99
C LEU A 77 -21.99 -3.26 -7.14
N SER A 78 -21.84 -4.58 -7.17
CA SER A 78 -20.98 -5.28 -8.14
C SER A 78 -21.27 -4.87 -9.59
N ASP A 79 -22.54 -4.88 -10.01
CA ASP A 79 -22.92 -4.56 -11.39
C ASP A 79 -22.65 -3.10 -11.74
N SER A 80 -22.97 -2.19 -10.82
CA SER A 80 -22.71 -0.77 -10.99
C SER A 80 -21.21 -0.48 -11.04
N CYS A 81 -20.41 -1.13 -10.20
CA CYS A 81 -18.96 -1.06 -10.21
C CYS A 81 -18.40 -1.52 -11.56
N SER A 82 -18.81 -2.69 -12.07
CA SER A 82 -18.35 -3.21 -13.35
C SER A 82 -18.69 -2.26 -14.50
N MET A 83 -19.91 -1.71 -14.53
CA MET A 83 -20.30 -0.71 -15.52
C MET A 83 -19.42 0.54 -15.47
N LEU A 84 -19.11 1.04 -14.25
CA LEU A 84 -18.21 2.19 -14.09
C LEU A 84 -16.79 1.88 -14.56
N VAL A 85 -16.27 0.69 -14.23
CA VAL A 85 -14.97 0.21 -14.72
C VAL A 85 -14.96 0.20 -16.24
N PHE A 86 -15.96 -0.39 -16.91
CA PHE A 86 -16.00 -0.38 -18.37
C PHE A 86 -16.10 1.03 -18.97
N LYS A 87 -16.94 1.89 -18.38
CA LYS A 87 -17.18 3.24 -18.89
C LYS A 87 -15.95 4.14 -18.74
N TYR A 88 -15.21 4.00 -17.65
CA TYR A 88 -14.12 4.89 -17.29
C TYR A 88 -12.74 4.21 -17.34
N TYR A 89 -12.64 3.01 -17.92
CA TYR A 89 -11.41 2.22 -17.95
C TYR A 89 -10.20 3.03 -18.43
N GLU A 90 -10.33 3.72 -19.57
CA GLU A 90 -9.24 4.52 -20.13
C GLU A 90 -8.84 5.67 -19.21
N ASN A 91 -9.82 6.35 -18.60
CA ASN A 91 -9.55 7.41 -17.63
C ASN A 91 -8.85 6.88 -16.37
N ILE A 92 -9.24 5.69 -15.91
CA ILE A 92 -8.61 5.02 -14.76
C ILE A 92 -7.15 4.70 -15.09
N VAL A 93 -6.87 4.10 -16.25
CA VAL A 93 -5.51 3.76 -16.66
C VAL A 93 -4.66 5.01 -16.85
N GLU A 94 -5.21 6.07 -17.46
CA GLU A 94 -4.52 7.33 -17.66
C GLU A 94 -4.14 7.99 -16.32
N ALA A 95 -5.10 8.07 -15.38
CA ALA A 95 -4.86 8.61 -14.05
C ALA A 95 -3.79 7.79 -13.30
N LEU A 96 -3.87 6.45 -13.35
CA LEU A 96 -2.87 5.59 -12.72
C LEU A 96 -1.49 5.77 -13.35
N LYS A 97 -1.37 5.85 -14.69
CA LYS A 97 -0.06 6.08 -15.34
C LYS A 97 0.58 7.40 -14.91
N LYS A 98 -0.25 8.42 -14.69
CA LYS A 98 0.17 9.76 -14.30
C LYS A 98 0.60 9.81 -12.84
N ASP A 99 -0.22 9.29 -11.94
CA ASP A 99 -0.08 9.53 -10.49
C ASP A 99 0.57 8.35 -9.76
N PHE A 100 0.69 7.17 -10.39
CA PHE A 100 1.45 6.03 -9.85
C PHE A 100 2.95 6.20 -10.14
N THR A 101 3.55 7.18 -9.46
CA THR A 101 4.98 7.42 -9.47
C THR A 101 5.60 7.12 -8.11
N PRO A 102 6.88 6.72 -8.05
CA PRO A 102 7.59 6.55 -6.78
C PRO A 102 7.52 7.79 -5.89
N GLY A 103 7.65 8.99 -6.45
CA GLY A 103 7.60 10.23 -5.69
C GLY A 103 6.24 10.45 -5.05
N ASP A 104 5.16 10.40 -5.83
CA ASP A 104 3.81 10.67 -5.34
C ASP A 104 3.37 9.64 -4.30
N VAL A 105 3.59 8.35 -4.60
CA VAL A 105 3.21 7.27 -3.69
C VAL A 105 4.03 7.33 -2.40
N CYS A 106 5.36 7.41 -2.47
CA CYS A 106 6.19 7.36 -1.27
C CYS A 106 6.09 8.63 -0.41
N HIS A 107 5.73 9.77 -1.01
CA HIS A 107 5.48 11.02 -0.29
C HIS A 107 4.13 10.98 0.45
N ILE A 108 3.06 10.53 -0.21
CA ILE A 108 1.73 10.40 0.41
C ILE A 108 1.76 9.34 1.53
N ASN A 109 2.51 8.26 1.35
CA ASN A 109 2.68 7.23 2.38
C ASN A 109 3.64 7.64 3.51
N GLY A 110 4.16 8.89 3.52
CA GLY A 110 5.01 9.42 4.58
C GLY A 110 6.45 8.87 4.59
N GLN A 111 6.75 7.85 3.80
CA GLN A 111 8.08 7.19 3.77
C GLN A 111 9.19 8.10 3.27
N CYS A 112 8.86 9.15 2.51
CA CYS A 112 9.79 10.19 2.03
C CYS A 112 9.58 11.56 2.68
N SER A 113 8.78 11.65 3.74
CA SER A 113 8.45 12.91 4.42
C SER A 113 8.76 12.81 5.90
N LEU A 114 9.66 13.66 6.40
CA LEU A 114 10.06 13.68 7.82
C LEU A 114 8.88 13.92 8.79
N LEU A 115 7.77 14.51 8.32
CA LEU A 115 6.77 15.16 9.18
C LEU A 115 5.31 14.92 8.76
N GLN A 116 5.02 14.01 7.84
CA GLN A 116 3.62 13.69 7.49
C GLN A 116 3.27 12.28 7.95
N HIS A 117 2.56 12.27 9.08
CA HIS A 117 2.01 11.16 9.87
C HIS A 117 2.99 10.47 10.84
N SER A 118 3.03 11.00 12.08
CA SER A 118 3.57 10.30 13.25
C SER A 118 2.54 9.32 13.79
N HIS A 119 2.74 8.03 13.53
CA HIS A 119 2.26 6.99 14.44
C HIS A 119 3.44 6.63 15.34
N ASP A 120 3.17 6.28 16.60
CA ASP A 120 4.20 5.69 17.46
C ASP A 120 4.82 4.52 16.69
N LEU A 121 6.11 4.65 16.35
CA LEU A 121 6.85 3.63 15.61
C LEU A 121 6.78 2.34 16.42
N TYR A 122 5.95 1.40 15.99
CA TYR A 122 6.04 0.03 16.48
C TYR A 122 7.38 -0.51 16.01
N VAL A 123 8.32 -0.62 16.94
CA VAL A 123 9.57 -1.32 16.73
C VAL A 123 9.22 -2.80 16.68
N TYR A 124 9.20 -3.37 15.48
CA TYR A 124 9.14 -4.83 15.34
C TYR A 124 10.28 -5.43 16.17
N PRO A 125 9.98 -6.38 17.08
CA PRO A 125 11.03 -7.02 17.84
C PRO A 125 12.02 -7.69 16.86
N GLU A 126 13.32 -7.42 17.03
CA GLU A 126 14.40 -7.84 16.11
C GLU A 126 14.48 -9.37 15.92
N ASP A 127 13.87 -10.14 16.83
CA ASP A 127 13.86 -11.60 16.84
C ASP A 127 12.99 -12.23 15.73
N GLN A 128 12.15 -11.44 15.04
CA GLN A 128 11.39 -11.90 13.86
C GLN A 128 12.02 -11.50 12.51
N GLN A 129 13.06 -10.67 12.50
CA GLN A 129 13.84 -10.33 11.29
C GLN A 129 14.95 -11.35 10.99
N ALA A 130 14.72 -12.62 11.34
CA ALA A 130 15.58 -13.71 10.90
C ALA A 130 15.53 -13.80 9.37
N GLU A 131 16.48 -13.14 8.71
CA GLU A 131 16.86 -13.30 7.31
C GLU A 131 15.70 -13.69 6.39
N LEU A 132 14.74 -12.79 6.17
CA LEU A 132 13.90 -12.89 4.98
C LEU A 132 14.80 -12.59 3.77
N LYS A 133 15.52 -13.62 3.34
CA LYS A 133 16.07 -13.68 1.98
C LYS A 133 14.89 -13.45 1.05
N ALA A 134 15.11 -12.68 -0.01
CA ALA A 134 14.12 -12.53 -1.08
C ALA A 134 13.89 -13.91 -1.72
N THR A 135 13.04 -14.71 -1.10
CA THR A 135 12.42 -15.90 -1.64
C THR A 135 10.95 -15.56 -1.82
N ASP A 136 10.36 -15.97 -2.94
CA ASP A 136 9.06 -15.52 -3.42
C ASP A 136 7.85 -15.86 -2.50
N ASP A 137 8.05 -16.64 -1.43
CA ASP A 137 6.98 -17.12 -0.57
C ASP A 137 6.93 -16.40 0.78
N VAL A 138 6.04 -15.41 0.89
CA VAL A 138 5.61 -14.84 2.17
C VAL A 138 4.71 -15.85 2.88
N PRO A 139 4.97 -16.25 4.14
CA PRO A 139 4.09 -17.16 4.85
C PRO A 139 2.68 -16.57 5.03
N CYS A 140 1.64 -17.38 4.78
CA CYS A 140 0.25 -16.98 4.94
C CYS A 140 -0.04 -16.39 6.33
N GLU A 141 0.47 -17.03 7.39
CA GLU A 141 0.32 -16.56 8.78
C GLU A 141 0.93 -15.15 8.98
N PHE A 142 2.07 -14.89 8.36
CA PHE A 142 2.72 -13.58 8.44
C PHE A 142 1.87 -12.49 7.76
N CYS A 143 1.31 -12.79 6.57
CA CYS A 143 0.36 -11.88 5.93
C CYS A 143 -0.85 -11.59 6.83
N GLU A 144 -1.42 -12.64 7.44
CA GLU A 144 -2.58 -12.47 8.30
C GLU A 144 -2.29 -11.62 9.53
N GLN A 145 -1.11 -11.81 10.14
CA GLN A 145 -0.64 -10.99 11.26
C GLN A 145 -0.52 -9.52 10.88
N VAL A 146 0.08 -9.20 9.72
CA VAL A 146 0.20 -7.82 9.24
C VAL A 146 -1.18 -7.19 9.02
N VAL A 147 -2.11 -7.89 8.36
CA VAL A 147 -3.45 -7.35 8.10
C VAL A 147 -4.25 -7.16 9.38
N ASN A 148 -4.13 -8.07 10.35
CA ASN A 148 -4.78 -7.92 11.66
C ASN A 148 -4.19 -6.74 12.43
N HIS A 149 -2.86 -6.62 12.50
CA HIS A 149 -2.22 -5.49 13.18
C HIS A 149 -2.59 -4.14 12.55
N MET A 150 -2.65 -4.09 11.21
CA MET A 150 -3.09 -2.89 10.49
C MET A 150 -4.54 -2.53 10.87
N ARG A 151 -5.45 -3.51 10.89
CA ARG A 151 -6.84 -3.30 11.33
C ARG A 151 -6.87 -2.75 12.76
N ASP A 152 -6.18 -3.42 13.67
CA ASP A 152 -6.20 -3.10 15.08
C ASP A 152 -5.62 -1.70 15.31
N THR A 153 -4.58 -1.30 14.57
CA THR A 153 -3.98 0.03 14.65
C THR A 153 -4.91 1.12 14.09
N LEU A 154 -5.59 0.84 12.98
CA LEU A 154 -6.50 1.81 12.34
C LEU A 154 -7.79 2.01 13.15
N VAL A 155 -8.24 0.98 13.87
CA VAL A 155 -9.45 1.03 14.70
C VAL A 155 -9.12 1.41 16.15
N ALA A 156 -7.92 1.10 16.65
CA ALA A 156 -7.48 1.50 17.98
C ALA A 156 -7.47 3.03 18.08
N ASN A 157 -8.03 3.53 19.19
CA ASN A 157 -8.12 4.96 19.51
C ASN A 157 -8.91 5.83 18.53
N THR A 158 -9.63 5.24 17.58
CA THR A 158 -10.46 6.01 16.64
C THR A 158 -11.94 5.70 16.89
N SER A 159 -12.63 6.60 17.58
CA SER A 159 -14.10 6.56 17.61
C SER A 159 -14.66 6.83 16.20
N GLU A 160 -15.84 6.28 15.89
CA GLU A 160 -16.51 6.57 14.61
C GLU A 160 -16.59 8.10 14.37
N VAL A 161 -16.81 8.89 15.42
CA VAL A 161 -16.87 10.36 15.36
C VAL A 161 -15.51 11.02 15.07
N GLU A 162 -14.39 10.46 15.55
CA GLU A 162 -13.05 10.97 15.22
C GLU A 162 -12.63 10.59 13.80
N PHE A 163 -13.01 9.39 13.35
CA PHE A 163 -12.79 8.96 11.97
C PHE A 163 -13.51 9.89 10.97
N HIS A 164 -14.64 10.46 11.38
CA HIS A 164 -15.43 11.41 10.58
C HIS A 164 -14.69 12.71 10.26
N LYS A 165 -13.71 13.11 11.09
CA LYS A 165 -12.94 14.35 10.84
C LYS A 165 -11.91 14.21 9.72
N VAL A 166 -11.57 12.98 9.32
CA VAL A 166 -10.45 12.70 8.39
C VAL A 166 -10.95 12.30 7.00
N LEU A 167 -12.16 11.73 6.89
CA LEU A 167 -12.78 11.30 5.63
C LEU A 167 -14.00 12.16 5.29
N THR A 168 -14.22 12.41 3.99
CA THR A 168 -15.40 13.13 3.50
C THR A 168 -16.70 12.44 3.93
N GLU A 169 -17.71 13.24 4.30
CA GLU A 169 -18.96 12.78 4.94
C GLU A 169 -19.66 11.63 4.21
N GLN A 170 -19.49 11.53 2.89
CA GLN A 170 -20.20 10.58 2.04
C GLN A 170 -19.77 9.11 2.23
N TYR A 171 -18.52 8.84 2.60
CA TYR A 171 -17.96 7.47 2.62
C TYR A 171 -17.54 6.99 4.01
N HIS A 172 -17.62 7.88 4.99
CA HIS A 172 -17.14 7.67 6.36
C HIS A 172 -17.69 6.38 7.00
N SER A 173 -19.02 6.22 7.07
CA SER A 173 -19.64 5.04 7.71
C SER A 173 -19.31 3.74 6.98
N THR A 174 -19.23 3.78 5.64
CA THR A 174 -18.92 2.61 4.82
C THR A 174 -17.48 2.16 5.02
N VAL A 175 -16.53 3.10 5.04
CA VAL A 175 -15.10 2.79 5.24
C VAL A 175 -14.87 2.32 6.68
N TYR A 176 -15.47 2.98 7.67
CA TYR A 176 -15.36 2.56 9.06
C TYR A 176 -15.93 1.15 9.29
N TYR A 177 -17.14 0.88 8.78
CA TYR A 177 -17.75 -0.45 8.83
C TYR A 177 -16.87 -1.50 8.16
N TYR A 178 -16.28 -1.17 7.00
CA TYR A 178 -15.38 -2.08 6.30
C TYR A 178 -14.14 -2.42 7.15
N LEU A 179 -13.47 -1.41 7.71
CA LEU A 179 -12.28 -1.61 8.55
C LEU A 179 -12.58 -2.47 9.78
N VAL A 180 -13.71 -2.22 10.45
CA VAL A 180 -14.07 -2.94 11.69
C VAL A 180 -14.61 -4.34 11.41
N SER A 181 -15.42 -4.51 10.36
CA SER A 181 -16.28 -5.71 10.20
C SER A 181 -15.89 -6.58 9.00
N GLU A 182 -15.38 -5.99 7.93
CA GLU A 182 -15.21 -6.67 6.63
C GLU A 182 -13.75 -6.88 6.23
N LEU A 183 -12.81 -6.11 6.77
CA LEU A 183 -11.38 -6.24 6.52
C LEU A 183 -10.87 -7.52 7.20
N LYS A 184 -11.10 -8.70 6.62
CA LYS A 184 -10.69 -9.99 7.19
C LYS A 184 -9.35 -10.43 6.61
N ALA A 185 -8.40 -10.75 7.49
CA ALA A 185 -7.02 -11.04 7.13
C ALA A 185 -6.90 -12.19 6.13
N ASP A 186 -7.60 -13.29 6.40
CA ASP A 186 -7.67 -14.49 5.54
C ASP A 186 -8.19 -14.19 4.13
N LYS A 187 -9.14 -13.25 3.99
CA LYS A 187 -9.70 -12.84 2.69
C LYS A 187 -8.73 -11.96 1.92
N ILE A 188 -8.10 -11.00 2.59
CA ILE A 188 -7.12 -10.09 1.98
C ILE A 188 -5.89 -10.88 1.54
N CYS A 189 -5.36 -11.76 2.38
CA CYS A 189 -4.18 -12.56 2.06
C CYS A 189 -4.44 -13.58 0.95
N ARG A 190 -5.66 -14.13 0.86
CA ARG A 190 -6.10 -14.92 -0.31
C ARG A 190 -6.22 -14.08 -1.58
N LEU A 191 -6.75 -12.87 -1.48
CA LEU A 191 -6.96 -11.98 -2.63
C LEU A 191 -5.64 -11.60 -3.29
N ILE A 192 -4.62 -11.26 -2.50
CA ILE A 192 -3.28 -10.92 -3.01
C ILE A 192 -2.45 -12.17 -3.38
N GLY A 193 -3.01 -13.37 -3.13
CA GLY A 193 -2.43 -14.65 -3.53
C GLY A 193 -1.28 -15.13 -2.64
N ILE A 194 -1.26 -14.74 -1.37
CA ILE A 194 -0.29 -15.20 -0.37
C ILE A 194 -0.82 -16.42 0.41
N CYS A 195 -2.14 -16.48 0.67
CA CYS A 195 -2.78 -17.62 1.32
C CYS A 195 -3.57 -18.46 0.32
N GLY A 196 -3.34 -19.78 0.31
CA GLY A 196 -4.11 -20.75 -0.49
C GLY A 196 -4.05 -20.52 -2.01
N ASP A 197 -4.84 -21.30 -2.75
CA ASP A 197 -5.01 -21.05 -4.19
C ASP A 197 -5.68 -19.69 -4.40
N ARG A 198 -5.13 -18.86 -5.30
CA ARG A 198 -5.82 -17.65 -5.77
C ARG A 198 -7.22 -18.05 -6.15
N VAL A 199 -8.22 -17.42 -5.52
CA VAL A 199 -9.62 -17.68 -5.85
C VAL A 199 -9.90 -17.04 -7.22
N VAL A 200 -9.54 -17.72 -8.30
CA VAL A 200 -9.94 -17.39 -9.66
C VAL A 200 -11.41 -17.76 -9.79
N VAL A 201 -12.30 -16.90 -9.28
CA VAL A 201 -13.72 -17.08 -9.56
C VAL A 201 -14.01 -16.48 -10.93
N PRO A 202 -14.77 -17.17 -11.80
CA PRO A 202 -15.09 -16.67 -13.12
C PRO A 202 -15.72 -15.28 -13.03
N VAL A 203 -15.03 -14.30 -13.60
CA VAL A 203 -15.55 -12.93 -13.80
C VAL A 203 -16.54 -12.89 -14.96
N ALA A 204 -16.77 -14.03 -15.62
CA ALA A 204 -17.69 -14.23 -16.73
C ALA A 204 -19.11 -13.64 -16.54
N PRO A 205 -19.73 -13.62 -15.34
CA PRO A 205 -21.02 -12.95 -15.15
C PRO A 205 -20.96 -11.44 -15.36
N LEU A 206 -19.78 -10.83 -15.19
CA LEU A 206 -19.55 -9.38 -15.29
C LEU A 206 -18.96 -8.96 -16.64
N LEU A 207 -18.67 -9.91 -17.55
CA LEU A 207 -18.06 -9.63 -18.85
C LEU A 207 -19.11 -9.59 -19.98
N PRO A 208 -18.97 -8.68 -20.96
CA PRO A 208 -19.65 -8.79 -22.25
C PRO A 208 -19.38 -10.17 -22.89
N ARG A 209 -20.36 -10.69 -23.65
CA ARG A 209 -20.35 -12.09 -24.13
C ARG A 209 -19.08 -12.45 -24.92
N GLU A 210 -18.52 -11.50 -25.65
CA GLU A 210 -17.33 -11.67 -26.48
C GLU A 210 -16.05 -11.81 -25.64
N LEU A 211 -15.98 -11.15 -24.48
CA LEU A 211 -14.86 -11.23 -23.53
C LEU A 211 -15.00 -12.42 -22.57
N ALA A 212 -16.22 -12.85 -22.28
CA ALA A 212 -16.50 -14.02 -21.45
C ALA A 212 -15.92 -15.31 -22.05
N VAL A 213 -15.93 -15.46 -23.39
CA VAL A 213 -15.35 -16.62 -24.08
C VAL A 213 -13.84 -16.68 -23.89
N LYS A 214 -13.14 -15.54 -23.97
CA LYS A 214 -11.68 -15.45 -23.74
C LYS A 214 -11.30 -15.73 -22.29
N ALA A 215 -12.06 -15.22 -21.33
CA ALA A 215 -11.82 -15.42 -19.90
C ALA A 215 -11.98 -16.89 -19.45
N VAL A 216 -12.82 -17.66 -20.13
CA VAL A 216 -12.95 -19.12 -19.91
C VAL A 216 -11.80 -19.90 -20.55
N THR A 217 -11.14 -19.35 -21.58
CA THR A 217 -10.01 -19.99 -22.28
C THR A 217 -8.62 -19.60 -21.80
N LEU A 218 -8.48 -18.66 -20.85
CA LEU A 218 -7.20 -18.37 -20.22
C LEU A 218 -6.75 -19.65 -19.48
N PRO A 219 -5.69 -20.34 -19.95
CA PRO A 219 -5.20 -21.51 -19.25
C PRO A 219 -4.65 -21.05 -17.90
N ASN A 220 -4.82 -21.88 -16.87
CA ASN A 220 -4.05 -21.82 -15.63
C ASN A 220 -2.55 -21.85 -15.96
N LYS A 221 -1.95 -20.71 -16.32
CA LYS A 221 -0.51 -20.59 -16.44
C LYS A 221 0.02 -20.41 -15.04
N LEU A 222 0.07 -21.53 -14.33
CA LEU A 222 0.77 -21.67 -13.07
C LEU A 222 2.21 -21.21 -13.30
N ILE A 223 2.63 -20.24 -12.50
CA ILE A 223 4.04 -19.90 -12.30
C ILE A 223 4.69 -21.20 -11.80
N GLY A 224 5.58 -21.80 -12.60
CA GLY A 224 6.31 -23.01 -12.20
C GLY A 224 6.47 -24.16 -13.22
N GLN A 225 6.25 -23.97 -14.53
CA GLN A 225 6.51 -25.05 -15.51
C GLN A 225 7.93 -25.09 -16.09
N ASP A 226 8.83 -24.20 -15.69
CA ASP A 226 10.19 -24.17 -16.23
C ASP A 226 11.14 -25.20 -15.58
N GLU A 227 10.70 -25.93 -14.54
CA GLU A 227 11.54 -26.94 -13.86
C GLU A 227 11.23 -28.40 -14.27
N ALA A 228 10.17 -28.66 -15.02
CA ALA A 228 9.75 -30.03 -15.37
C ALA A 228 10.45 -30.61 -16.63
N ASN A 229 11.20 -29.80 -17.39
CA ASN A 229 11.84 -30.24 -18.65
C ASN A 229 13.33 -30.60 -18.51
N SER A 230 13.89 -30.67 -17.31
CA SER A 230 15.30 -31.07 -17.12
C SER A 230 15.53 -32.58 -16.91
N TYR A 231 14.46 -33.39 -16.84
CA TYR A 231 14.56 -34.84 -16.66
C TYR A 231 13.99 -35.63 -17.85
N ILE A 232 14.52 -35.37 -19.05
CA ILE A 232 14.49 -36.37 -20.13
C ILE A 232 15.96 -36.65 -20.49
N LYS A 233 16.48 -37.77 -19.96
CA LYS A 233 17.75 -38.34 -20.42
C LYS A 233 17.57 -38.85 -21.86
N PRO A 234 18.54 -38.62 -22.76
CA PRO A 234 18.53 -39.21 -24.08
C PRO A 234 18.98 -40.68 -24.04
N GLU A 235 18.19 -41.56 -24.63
CA GLU A 235 18.64 -42.79 -25.32
C GLU A 235 18.06 -42.79 -26.74
#